data_AF-A0AAU6ZKP1-F1
#
_entry.id   AF-A0AAU6ZKP1-F1
#
_cell.length_a   1.000
_cell.length_b   1.000
_cell.length_c   1.000
_cell.angle_alpha   90.00
_cell.angle_beta   90.00
_cell.angle_gamma   90.00
#
_symmetry.space_group_name_H-M   'P 1'
#
loop_
_entity.id
_entity.type
_entity.pdbx_description
1 polymer ?
#
loop_
_entity_poly.entity_id
_entity_poly.type
_entity_poly.pdbx_seq_one_letter_code
_entity_poly.pdbx_strand_id
1 'polypeptide(L)' 'MAERGNSKHGSHLDDQMQHETEGMIRGNKPTHVEEGRETEPFPDETDAREVREALNPNTASGTAADAAAEEGGGSSE' A
#
# COMPACT_ATOMS: atom_id res chain seq x y z
N MET A 1 -21.04 38.99 -12.19
CA MET A 1 -19.89 38.07 -12.10
C MET A 1 -20.05 37.26 -10.82
N ALA A 2 -19.99 35.93 -10.87
CA ALA A 2 -19.98 35.12 -9.65
C ALA A 2 -18.56 35.17 -9.08
N GLU A 3 -18.40 35.79 -7.92
CA GLU A 3 -17.16 35.77 -7.17
C GLU A 3 -16.90 34.32 -6.73
N ARG A 4 -16.01 33.63 -7.45
CA ARG A 4 -15.45 32.35 -6.98
C ARG A 4 -14.41 32.66 -5.89
N GLY A 5 -14.85 33.27 -4.80
CA GLY A 5 -14.07 33.46 -3.58
C GLY A 5 -14.64 32.58 -2.48
N ASN A 6 -13.79 31.73 -1.90
CA ASN A 6 -14.17 30.87 -0.79
C ASN A 6 -14.59 31.75 0.41
N SER A 7 -15.86 31.67 0.82
CA SER A 7 -16.37 32.45 1.97
C SER A 7 -16.17 31.76 3.32
N LYS A 8 -15.63 30.52 3.32
CA LYS A 8 -15.38 29.75 4.56
C LYS A 8 -14.06 30.12 5.23
N HIS A 9 -13.04 30.45 4.45
CA HIS A 9 -11.67 30.63 4.92
C HIS A 9 -11.12 31.97 4.42
N GLY A 10 -10.17 32.55 5.15
CA GLY A 10 -9.44 33.73 4.69
C GLY A 10 -8.43 33.35 3.60
N SER A 11 -8.03 34.31 2.76
CA SER A 11 -7.13 34.08 1.61
C SER A 11 -5.85 33.33 1.97
N HIS A 12 -5.22 33.67 3.10
CA HIS A 12 -4.00 33.00 3.56
C HIS A 12 -4.22 31.51 3.88
N LEU A 13 -5.38 31.17 4.46
CA LEU A 13 -5.70 29.78 4.79
C LEU A 13 -6.04 28.98 3.53
N ASP A 14 -6.68 29.62 2.54
CA ASP A 14 -6.92 29.01 1.23
C ASP A 14 -5.61 28.69 0.51
N ASP A 15 -4.66 29.63 0.49
CA ASP A 15 -3.35 29.42 -0.13
C ASP A 15 -2.61 28.25 0.53
N GLN A 16 -2.70 28.14 1.85
CA GLN A 16 -2.11 27.02 2.59
C GLN A 16 -2.74 25.68 2.24
N MET A 17 -4.07 25.59 2.25
CA MET A 17 -4.78 24.36 1.89
C MET A 17 -4.56 23.98 0.42
N GLN A 18 -4.45 24.97 -0.47
CA GLN A 18 -4.09 24.74 -1.86
C GLN A 18 -2.72 24.09 -1.95
N HIS A 19 -1.70 24.63 -1.27
CA HIS A 19 -0.36 24.03 -1.27
C HIS A 19 -0.33 22.60 -0.71
N GLU A 20 -1.13 22.30 0.31
CA GLU A 20 -1.23 20.94 0.86
C GLU A 20 -1.85 19.94 -0.14
N THR A 21 -2.87 20.38 -0.88
CA THR A 21 -3.59 19.53 -1.85
C THR A 21 -2.93 19.47 -3.23
N GLU A 22 -2.13 20.48 -3.58
CA GLU A 22 -1.45 20.61 -4.87
C GLU A 22 -0.51 19.43 -5.16
N GLY A 23 0.16 18.90 -4.14
CA GLY A 23 1.01 17.71 -4.27
C GLY A 23 0.24 16.43 -4.65
N MET A 24 -1.02 16.30 -4.19
CA MET A 24 -1.89 15.17 -4.53
C MET A 24 -2.46 15.30 -5.95
N ILE A 25 -2.88 16.51 -6.32
CA ILE A 25 -3.47 16.79 -7.64
C ILE A 25 -2.41 16.72 -8.75
N ARG A 26 -1.21 17.25 -8.48
CA ARG A 26 -0.14 17.39 -9.47
C ARG A 26 0.82 16.19 -9.46
N GLY A 27 0.45 15.10 -8.79
CA GLY A 27 1.19 13.83 -8.81
C GLY A 27 1.61 13.48 -10.24
N ASN A 28 2.91 13.22 -10.43
CA ASN A 28 3.58 13.16 -11.74
C ASN A 28 3.23 11.92 -12.60
N LYS A 29 2.18 11.18 -12.24
CA LYS A 29 1.77 9.95 -12.92
C LYS A 29 0.29 10.06 -13.27
N PRO A 30 -0.12 9.60 -14.47
CA PRO A 30 -1.54 9.40 -14.75
C PRO A 30 -2.15 8.57 -13.62
N THR A 31 -3.23 9.06 -13.02
CA THR A 31 -3.97 8.33 -11.99
C THR A 31 -4.60 7.05 -12.54
N HIS A 32 -4.77 6.98 -13.87
CA HIS A 32 -5.32 5.85 -14.59
C HIS A 32 -4.69 5.78 -16.00
N VAL A 33 -4.41 4.58 -16.49
CA VAL A 33 -4.08 4.25 -17.88
C VAL A 33 -5.33 3.65 -18.55
N GLU A 34 -5.32 3.40 -19.86
CA GLU A 34 -6.39 2.60 -20.49
C GLU A 34 -6.61 1.30 -19.68
N GLU A 35 -7.86 0.94 -19.38
CA GLU A 35 -8.23 -0.14 -18.44
C GLU A 35 -7.44 -1.45 -18.69
N GLY A 36 -7.22 -1.81 -19.96
CA GLY A 36 -6.46 -3.01 -20.35
C GLY A 36 -4.93 -2.91 -20.24
N ARG A 37 -4.40 -1.77 -19.79
CA ARG A 37 -2.96 -1.51 -19.57
C ARG A 37 -2.66 -1.11 -18.13
N GLU A 38 -3.67 -1.02 -17.29
CA GLU A 38 -3.50 -0.82 -15.87
C GLU A 38 -2.88 -2.08 -15.24
N THR A 39 -1.79 -1.88 -14.52
CA THR A 39 -1.24 -2.95 -13.68
C THR A 39 -1.91 -2.84 -12.32
N GLU A 40 -2.27 -3.98 -11.72
CA GLU A 40 -2.77 -3.99 -10.35
C GLU A 40 -1.76 -3.31 -9.39
N PRO A 41 -2.24 -2.60 -8.35
CA PRO A 41 -1.38 -1.97 -7.37
C PRO A 41 -0.53 -3.03 -6.65
N PHE A 42 0.73 -2.69 -6.38
CA PHE A 42 1.63 -3.59 -5.66
C PHE A 42 1.20 -3.66 -4.19
N PRO A 43 1.12 -4.86 -3.57
CA PRO A 43 0.76 -4.99 -2.17
C PRO A 43 1.68 -4.19 -1.25
N ASP A 44 1.11 -3.51 -0.26
CA ASP A 44 1.81 -2.67 0.72
C ASP A 44 1.52 -3.08 2.17
N GLU A 45 2.06 -2.34 3.13
CA GLU A 45 1.94 -2.63 4.57
C GLU A 45 0.50 -2.60 5.09
N THR A 46 -0.41 -1.93 4.36
CA THR A 46 -1.84 -1.85 4.69
C THR A 46 -2.60 -3.10 4.27
N ASP A 47 -2.04 -3.91 3.36
CA ASP A 47 -2.64 -5.15 2.91
C ASP A 47 -2.46 -6.31 3.90
N ALA A 48 -3.34 -7.31 3.75
CA ALA A 48 -3.30 -8.53 4.54
C ALA A 48 -1.94 -9.23 4.43
N ARG A 49 -1.46 -9.77 5.56
CA ARG A 49 -0.15 -10.43 5.65
C ARG A 49 0.01 -11.57 4.63
N GLU A 50 -1.04 -12.35 4.41
CA GLU A 50 -1.06 -13.44 3.44
C GLU A 50 -0.80 -12.96 2.00
N VAL A 51 -1.38 -11.82 1.60
CA VAL A 51 -1.20 -11.22 0.27
C VAL A 51 0.25 -10.75 0.09
N ARG A 52 0.82 -10.12 1.12
CA ARG A 52 2.23 -9.72 1.11
C ARG A 52 3.17 -10.91 1.07
N GLU A 53 2.90 -11.97 1.84
CA GLU A 53 3.73 -13.17 1.88
C GLU A 53 3.74 -13.93 0.55
N ALA A 54 2.59 -13.99 -0.14
CA ALA A 54 2.48 -14.63 -1.45
C ALA A 54 3.44 -14.05 -2.51
N LEU A 55 3.81 -12.77 -2.37
CA LEU A 55 4.70 -12.07 -3.31
C LEU A 55 6.17 -12.11 -2.88
N ASN A 56 6.48 -12.62 -1.68
CA ASN A 56 7.84 -12.67 -1.15
C ASN A 56 8.50 -14.03 -1.43
N PRO A 57 9.45 -14.14 -2.37
CA PRO A 57 10.07 -15.42 -2.73
C PRO A 57 10.94 -16.03 -1.62
N ASN A 58 11.26 -15.26 -0.58
CA ASN A 58 12.15 -15.67 0.51
C ASN A 58 11.41 -16.29 1.71
N THR A 59 10.11 -16.02 1.88
CA THR A 59 9.30 -16.58 2.98
C THR A 59 8.88 -18.03 2.72
N ALA A 60 8.72 -18.41 1.45
CA ALA A 60 8.44 -19.78 1.02
C ALA A 60 9.55 -20.79 1.41
N SER A 61 10.77 -20.33 1.66
CA SER A 61 11.89 -21.18 2.08
C SER A 61 11.96 -21.42 3.60
N GLY A 62 11.19 -20.67 4.40
CA GLY A 62 11.31 -20.67 5.87
C GLY A 62 10.37 -21.60 6.63
N THR A 63 9.27 -22.05 6.01
CA THR A 63 8.25 -22.87 6.68
C THR A 63 8.59 -24.36 6.76
N ALA A 64 9.67 -24.81 6.10
CA ALA A 64 10.16 -26.17 6.20
C ALA A 64 11.05 -26.42 7.44
N ALA A 65 11.57 -25.37 8.08
CA ALA A 65 12.55 -25.50 9.16
C ALA A 65 11.92 -25.58 10.56
N ASP A 66 10.70 -25.11 10.75
CA ASP A 66 10.04 -25.06 12.09
C ASP A 66 9.29 -26.36 12.44
N ALA A 67 9.07 -27.26 11.47
CA ALA A 67 8.32 -28.50 11.67
C ALA A 67 9.17 -29.71 12.15
N ALA A 68 10.49 -29.56 12.33
CA ALA A 68 11.40 -30.68 12.57
C ALA A 68 11.87 -30.86 14.03
N ALA A 69 11.28 -30.15 15.00
CA ALA A 69 11.77 -30.13 16.38
C ALA A 69 11.02 -31.02 17.39
N GLU A 70 9.92 -31.67 17.02
CA GLU A 70 9.14 -32.54 17.91
C GLU A 70 8.92 -33.89 17.23
N GLU A 71 9.79 -34.86 17.48
CA GLU A 71 9.52 -36.32 17.51
C GLU A 71 10.87 -37.03 17.75
N GLY A 72 11.49 -36.72 18.89
CA GLY A 72 12.60 -37.49 19.43
C GLY A 72 12.12 -38.30 20.61
N GLY A 73 12.02 -39.63 20.48
CA GLY A 73 11.97 -40.49 21.66
C GLY A 73 11.29 -41.85 21.50
N GLY A 74 12.11 -42.89 21.33
CA GLY A 74 11.96 -44.17 22.04
C GLY A 74 10.90 -45.16 21.53
N SER A 75 11.36 -46.32 21.04
CA SER A 75 11.44 -47.53 21.87
C SER A 75 11.67 -48.76 20.98
N SER A 76 12.61 -49.56 21.46
CA SER A 76 13.02 -50.91 21.07
C SER A 76 11.88 -51.93 20.95
N GLU A 77 12.03 -52.89 20.03
CA GLU A 77 11.81 -54.34 20.28
C GLU A 77 12.61 -55.20 19.28
#